data_AF-A0A3A9F960-F1
#
_entry.id   AF-A0A3A9F960-F1
#
_cell.length_a   1.000
_cell.length_b   1.000
_cell.length_c   1.000
_cell.angle_alpha   90.00
_cell.angle_beta   90.00
_cell.angle_gamma   90.00
#
_symmetry.space_group_name_H-M   'P 1'
#
loop_
_entity.id
_entity.type
_entity.pdbx_description
1 polymer ?
#
loop_
_entity_poly.entity_id
_entity_poly.type
_entity_poly.pdbx_seq_one_letter_code
_entity_poly.pdbx_strand_id
1 'polypeptide(L)'
;MEEPKQQPEQQTPQLRGLYSKVKISVRTLNIIIVVLVIALIGCMAFGIAKGGFRVSFDTQGGTPVEMQSGIMHGELIEVPEEPTREGFEFDGWYLDSSGTMPWDPEEDKVTESITLYAGWREK
;
A
#
# COMPACT_ATOMS: atom_id res chain seq x y z
N MET A 1 -11.67 -7.19 -68.10
CA MET A 1 -10.76 -8.30 -67.77
C MET A 1 -9.99 -7.81 -66.54
N GLU A 2 -10.47 -8.22 -65.37
CA GLU A 2 -9.95 -7.81 -64.06
C GLU A 2 -8.81 -8.75 -63.64
N GLU A 3 -7.73 -8.23 -63.06
CA GLU A 3 -6.78 -8.95 -62.19
C GLU A 3 -5.76 -7.98 -61.55
N PRO A 4 -5.12 -8.29 -60.40
CA PRO A 4 -5.70 -8.50 -59.06
C PRO A 4 -5.18 -7.48 -58.02
N LYS A 5 -5.96 -7.24 -56.96
CA LYS A 5 -5.52 -6.49 -55.77
C LYS A 5 -4.44 -7.29 -55.01
N GLN A 6 -3.21 -6.79 -54.96
CA GLN A 6 -2.22 -7.18 -53.95
C GLN A 6 -1.94 -6.00 -53.02
N GLN A 7 -2.24 -6.22 -51.75
CA GLN A 7 -2.16 -5.30 -50.64
C GLN A 7 -0.73 -5.38 -50.05
N PRO A 8 0.08 -4.30 -50.06
CA PRO A 8 1.40 -4.35 -49.44
C PRO A 8 1.28 -4.18 -47.92
N GLU A 9 1.99 -5.05 -47.23
CA GLU A 9 2.14 -5.22 -45.78
C GLU A 9 2.23 -3.93 -44.97
N GLN A 10 1.60 -3.96 -43.79
CA GLN A 10 1.72 -2.93 -42.76
C GLN A 10 3.20 -2.71 -42.39
N GLN A 11 3.76 -1.56 -42.75
CA GLN A 11 5.04 -1.10 -42.25
C GLN A 11 4.92 -0.75 -40.76
N THR A 12 5.43 -1.63 -39.91
CA THR A 12 5.63 -1.35 -38.49
C THR A 12 6.72 -0.27 -38.31
N PRO A 13 6.51 0.78 -37.51
CA PRO A 13 7.52 1.82 -37.32
C PRO A 13 8.75 1.24 -36.62
N GLN A 14 9.91 1.35 -37.28
CA GLN A 14 11.20 0.96 -36.72
C GLN A 14 11.61 1.98 -35.64
N LEU A 15 11.40 1.65 -34.36
CA LEU A 15 11.90 2.46 -33.24
C LEU A 15 13.44 2.50 -33.28
N ARG A 16 14.00 3.58 -33.84
CA ARG A 16 15.42 3.92 -33.73
C ARG A 16 15.73 4.32 -32.28
N GLY A 17 16.42 3.44 -31.56
CA GLY A 17 17.02 3.83 -30.29
C GLY A 17 17.43 2.63 -29.45
N LEU A 18 18.73 2.44 -29.29
CA LEU A 18 19.41 1.56 -28.32
C LEU A 18 19.24 0.02 -28.43
N TYR A 19 18.15 -0.51 -28.98
CA TYR A 19 17.96 -1.97 -29.10
C TYR A 19 18.62 -2.60 -30.34
N SER A 20 19.18 -1.79 -31.25
CA SER A 20 19.64 -2.27 -32.57
C SER A 20 20.90 -3.15 -32.54
N LYS A 21 21.67 -3.13 -31.45
CA LYS A 21 22.94 -3.88 -31.33
C LYS A 21 22.88 -5.07 -30.39
N VAL A 22 21.75 -5.31 -29.74
CA VAL A 22 21.57 -6.45 -28.84
C VAL A 22 20.62 -7.43 -29.52
N LYS A 23 21.08 -8.67 -29.79
CA LYS A 23 20.26 -9.74 -30.38
C LYS A 23 19.27 -10.31 -29.36
N ILE A 24 18.51 -9.45 -28.70
CA ILE A 24 17.53 -9.83 -27.70
C ILE A 24 16.24 -10.16 -28.44
N SER A 25 15.82 -11.43 -28.37
CA SER A 25 14.52 -11.87 -28.89
C SER A 25 13.39 -11.09 -28.21
N VAL A 26 12.29 -10.82 -28.93
CA VAL A 26 11.10 -10.17 -28.37
C VAL A 26 10.61 -10.90 -27.10
N ARG A 27 10.77 -12.23 -27.06
CA ARG A 27 10.48 -13.04 -25.87
C ARG A 27 11.36 -12.65 -24.68
N THR A 28 12.65 -12.45 -24.92
CA THR A 28 13.62 -12.03 -23.90
C THR A 28 13.40 -10.57 -23.48
N LEU A 29 13.03 -9.69 -24.41
CA LEU A 29 12.70 -8.29 -24.11
C LEU A 29 11.45 -8.18 -23.24
N ASN A 30 10.40 -8.94 -23.55
CA ASN A 30 9.18 -9.00 -22.74
C ASN A 30 9.44 -9.55 -21.34
N ILE A 31 10.30 -10.56 -21.21
CA ILE A 31 10.73 -11.07 -19.90
C ILE A 31 11.46 -9.99 -19.11
N ILE A 32 12.37 -9.23 -19.73
CA ILE A 32 13.07 -8.13 -19.07
C ILE A 32 12.09 -7.04 -18.61
N ILE A 33 11.10 -6.68 -19.44
CA ILE A 33 10.08 -5.71 -19.07
C ILE A 33 9.25 -6.23 -17.88
N VAL A 34 8.83 -7.49 -17.90
CA VAL A 34 8.08 -8.10 -16.79
C VAL A 34 8.93 -8.15 -15.52
N VAL A 35 10.22 -8.49 -15.61
CA VAL A 35 11.14 -8.50 -14.46
C VAL A 35 11.39 -7.08 -13.93
N LEU A 36 11.51 -6.08 -14.80
CA LEU A 36 11.64 -4.67 -14.38
C LEU A 36 10.35 -4.16 -13.74
N VAL A 37 9.18 -4.52 -14.26
CA VAL A 37 7.88 -4.18 -13.66
C VAL A 37 7.74 -4.87 -12.30
N ILE A 38 8.10 -6.14 -12.17
CA ILE A 38 8.09 -6.87 -10.89
C ILE A 38 9.14 -6.29 -9.92
N ALA A 39 10.32 -5.90 -10.40
CA ALA A 39 11.33 -5.27 -9.57
C ALA A 39 10.94 -3.86 -9.13
N LEU A 40 10.18 -3.11 -9.95
CA LEU A 40 9.63 -1.80 -9.62
C LEU A 40 8.46 -1.91 -8.65
N ILE A 41 7.54 -2.85 -8.85
CA ILE A 41 6.46 -3.18 -7.91
C ILE A 41 7.07 -3.68 -6.60
N GLY A 42 8.09 -4.54 -6.69
CA GLY A 42 8.89 -5.01 -5.58
C GLY A 42 9.63 -3.86 -4.89
N CYS A 43 10.21 -2.91 -5.61
CA CYS A 43 10.83 -1.70 -5.04
C CYS A 43 9.81 -0.77 -4.39
N MET A 44 8.58 -0.69 -4.91
CA MET A 44 7.51 0.07 -4.27
C MET A 44 7.04 -0.62 -2.98
N ALA A 45 6.97 -1.95 -2.94
CA ALA A 45 6.65 -2.70 -1.73
C ALA A 45 7.82 -2.79 -0.72
N PHE A 46 9.06 -2.83 -1.21
CA PHE A 46 10.28 -3.00 -0.41
C PHE A 46 10.94 -1.67 -0.03
N GLY A 47 10.57 -0.58 -0.70
CA GLY A 47 11.04 0.78 -0.45
C GLY A 47 10.38 1.45 0.76
N ILE A 48 9.33 0.86 1.33
CA ILE A 48 8.63 1.37 2.53
C ILE A 48 9.22 0.80 3.83
N ALA A 49 10.50 0.44 3.83
CA ALA A 49 11.17 -0.09 5.02
C ALA A 49 12.05 0.93 5.78
N LYS A 50 12.12 2.19 5.33
CA LYS A 50 13.02 3.18 5.96
C LYS A 50 12.36 4.55 6.15
N GLY A 51 11.74 4.73 7.32
CA GLY A 51 11.59 6.07 7.91
C GLY A 51 10.21 6.48 8.42
N GLY A 52 9.22 5.57 8.48
CA GLY A 52 7.90 5.90 9.03
C GLY A 52 7.70 5.40 10.46
N PHE A 53 6.84 6.09 11.21
CA PHE A 53 6.33 5.62 12.49
C PHE A 53 5.37 4.45 12.31
N ARG A 54 5.21 3.69 13.39
CA ARG A 54 4.36 2.50 13.45
C ARG A 54 3.25 2.74 14.46
N VAL A 55 2.02 2.45 14.07
CA VAL A 55 0.85 2.55 14.95
C VAL A 55 0.25 1.17 15.11
N SER A 56 0.37 0.65 16.32
CA SER A 56 -0.16 -0.65 16.71
C SER A 56 -1.53 -0.47 17.36
N PHE A 57 -2.46 -1.37 17.09
CA PHE A 57 -3.80 -1.35 17.68
C PHE A 57 -3.99 -2.55 18.59
N ASP A 58 -4.21 -2.29 19.88
CA ASP A 58 -4.58 -3.29 20.88
C ASP A 58 -6.08 -3.17 21.15
N THR A 59 -6.84 -4.14 20.66
CA THR A 59 -8.31 -4.09 20.68
C THR A 59 -8.90 -4.53 22.02
N GLN A 60 -8.08 -4.87 23.02
CA GLN A 60 -8.52 -5.20 24.39
C GLN A 60 -9.70 -6.20 24.41
N GLY A 61 -9.59 -7.26 23.61
CA GLY A 61 -10.59 -8.32 23.49
C GLY A 61 -11.65 -8.12 22.40
N GLY A 62 -11.56 -7.07 21.58
CA GLY A 62 -12.33 -6.94 20.35
C GLY A 62 -11.69 -7.65 19.14
N THR A 63 -12.34 -7.57 17.98
CA THR A 63 -11.80 -8.08 16.71
C THR A 63 -10.43 -7.49 16.40
N PRO A 64 -9.46 -8.27 15.87
CA PRO A 64 -8.13 -7.77 15.54
C PRO A 64 -8.18 -6.64 14.50
N VAL A 65 -7.34 -5.62 14.68
CA VAL A 65 -7.16 -4.51 13.75
C VAL A 65 -5.74 -4.56 13.19
N GLU A 66 -5.59 -4.35 11.88
CA GLU A 66 -4.28 -4.37 11.24
C GLU A 66 -3.42 -3.18 11.68
N MET A 67 -2.15 -3.45 11.98
CA MET A 67 -1.16 -2.42 12.31
C MET A 67 -0.85 -1.56 11.10
N GLN A 68 -0.73 -0.26 11.31
CA GLN A 68 -0.28 0.67 10.28
C GLN A 68 1.22 0.96 10.43
N SER A 69 1.90 1.12 9.30
CA SER A 69 3.34 1.41 9.25
C SER A 69 3.65 2.31 8.06
N GLY A 70 4.74 3.08 8.18
CA GLY A 70 5.13 4.00 7.11
C GLY A 70 4.58 5.42 7.28
N ILE A 71 4.01 5.75 8.44
CA ILE A 71 3.41 7.06 8.72
C ILE A 71 4.52 8.11 8.87
N MET A 72 4.46 9.21 8.12
CA MET A 72 5.45 10.28 8.24
C MET A 72 5.22 11.13 9.49
N HIS A 73 6.26 11.84 9.94
CA HIS A 73 6.14 12.73 11.09
C HIS A 73 5.12 13.84 10.87
N GLY A 74 4.13 13.91 11.76
CA GLY A 74 3.09 14.92 11.69
C GLY A 74 1.97 14.60 10.70
N GLU A 75 1.95 13.39 10.14
CA GLU A 75 0.87 12.87 9.33
C GLU A 75 -0.26 12.31 10.20
N LEU A 76 -1.49 12.38 9.69
CA LEU A 76 -2.65 11.75 10.30
C LEU A 76 -2.66 10.27 9.95
N ILE A 77 -3.19 9.44 10.84
CA ILE A 77 -3.43 8.02 10.53
C ILE A 77 -4.74 7.86 9.80
N GLU A 78 -4.83 6.86 8.92
CA GLU A 78 -6.12 6.42 8.44
C GLU A 78 -6.86 5.78 9.63
N VAL A 79 -8.10 6.20 9.88
CA VAL A 79 -8.91 5.59 10.94
C VAL A 79 -9.19 4.14 10.55
N PRO A 80 -8.77 3.15 11.37
CA PRO A 80 -9.07 1.75 11.07
C PRO A 80 -10.57 1.48 11.19
N GLU A 81 -11.02 0.36 10.63
CA GLU A 81 -12.38 -0.14 10.88
C GLU A 81 -12.57 -0.35 12.40
N GLU A 82 -13.71 0.11 12.92
CA GLU A 82 -13.99 0.03 14.35
C GLU A 82 -14.01 -1.43 14.81
N PRO A 83 -13.24 -1.80 15.84
CA PRO A 83 -13.27 -3.16 16.33
C PRO A 83 -14.64 -3.46 16.97
N THR A 84 -15.04 -4.72 16.96
CA THR A 84 -16.28 -5.17 17.60
C THR A 84 -15.98 -6.10 18.77
N ARG A 85 -16.75 -5.96 19.85
CA ARG A 85 -16.69 -6.82 21.05
C ARG A 85 -18.09 -7.15 21.51
N GLU A 86 -18.39 -8.44 21.71
CA GLU A 86 -19.73 -8.90 22.11
C GLU A 86 -20.15 -8.28 23.44
N GLY A 87 -21.35 -7.69 23.50
CA GLY A 87 -21.87 -7.03 24.71
C GLY A 87 -21.34 -5.62 24.98
N PHE A 88 -20.46 -5.09 24.11
CA PHE A 88 -19.89 -3.75 24.26
C PHE A 88 -20.06 -2.91 22.99
N GLU A 89 -19.96 -1.60 23.16
CA GLU A 89 -19.82 -0.57 22.14
C GLU A 89 -18.41 -0.01 22.20
N PHE A 90 -17.81 0.23 21.03
CA PHE A 90 -16.48 0.85 20.94
C PHE A 90 -16.58 2.31 21.37
N ASP A 91 -15.78 2.72 22.37
CA ASP A 91 -15.83 4.06 22.95
C ASP A 91 -14.78 5.00 22.32
N GLY A 92 -13.71 4.43 21.75
CA GLY A 92 -12.61 5.17 21.14
C GLY A 92 -11.25 4.52 21.33
N TRP A 93 -10.21 5.16 20.79
CA TRP A 93 -8.82 4.77 20.97
C TRP A 93 -8.15 5.59 22.06
N TYR A 94 -7.23 4.98 22.80
CA TYR A 94 -6.52 5.59 23.92
C TYR A 94 -5.00 5.33 23.83
N LEU A 95 -4.20 6.25 24.34
CA LEU A 95 -2.73 6.11 24.41
C LEU A 95 -2.27 5.19 25.55
N ASP A 96 -3.16 4.86 26.48
CA ASP A 96 -2.89 3.99 27.61
C ASP A 96 -3.94 2.88 27.71
N SER A 97 -3.52 1.73 28.22
CA SER A 97 -4.41 0.58 28.45
C SER A 97 -5.45 0.81 29.55
N SER A 98 -5.33 1.88 30.35
CA SER A 98 -6.31 2.21 31.38
C SER A 98 -7.45 3.10 30.86
N GLY A 99 -7.40 3.53 29.59
CA GLY A 99 -8.45 4.33 28.96
C GLY A 99 -8.55 5.76 29.51
N THR A 100 -7.43 6.35 29.94
CA THR A 100 -7.41 7.66 30.61
C THR A 100 -6.98 8.81 29.68
N MET A 101 -6.21 8.50 28.64
CA MET A 101 -5.68 9.42 27.65
C MET A 101 -6.33 9.11 26.29
N PRO A 102 -7.46 9.74 25.95
CA PRO A 102 -8.09 9.54 24.65
C PRO A 102 -7.17 10.01 23.54
N TRP A 103 -7.22 9.31 22.40
CA TRP A 103 -6.57 9.67 21.16
C TRP A 103 -7.63 10.13 20.16
N ASP A 104 -7.47 11.33 19.64
CA ASP A 104 -8.33 11.89 18.59
C ASP A 104 -7.67 11.69 17.22
N PRO A 105 -8.20 10.82 16.33
CA PRO A 105 -7.60 10.60 15.02
C PRO A 105 -7.68 11.80 14.07
N GLU A 106 -8.53 12.81 14.35
CA GLU A 106 -8.67 14.01 13.52
C GLU A 106 -7.69 15.12 13.95
N GLU A 107 -7.38 15.21 15.25
CA GLU A 107 -6.49 16.24 15.80
C GLU A 107 -5.08 15.74 16.13
N ASP A 108 -4.95 14.51 16.64
CA ASP A 108 -3.68 13.98 17.12
C ASP A 108 -2.81 13.45 15.98
N LYS A 109 -1.53 13.83 16.06
CA LYS A 109 -0.52 13.51 15.05
C LYS A 109 0.44 12.47 15.57
N VAL A 110 0.82 11.56 14.69
CA VAL A 110 1.83 10.56 15.00
C VAL A 110 3.21 11.18 14.89
N THR A 111 3.82 11.45 16.04
CA THR A 111 5.18 11.98 16.13
C THR A 111 6.22 10.92 16.48
N GLU A 112 5.77 9.74 16.92
CA GLU A 112 6.58 8.57 17.24
C GLU A 112 5.79 7.28 17.03
N SER A 113 6.44 6.11 17.19
CA SER A 113 5.70 4.85 17.12
C SER A 113 4.89 4.63 18.39
N ILE A 114 3.57 4.50 18.26
CA ILE A 114 2.64 4.42 19.38
C ILE A 114 1.81 3.12 19.31
N THR A 115 1.23 2.76 20.44
CA THR A 115 0.19 1.71 20.54
C THR A 115 -1.08 2.36 21.04
N LEU A 116 -2.17 2.18 20.29
CA LEU A 116 -3.50 2.64 20.63
C LEU A 116 -4.30 1.48 21.21
N TYR A 117 -4.97 1.73 22.34
CA TYR A 117 -5.76 0.77 23.08
C TYR A 117 -7.25 1.06 22.88
N ALA A 118 -8.04 0.04 22.56
CA ALA A 118 -9.49 0.20 22.38
C ALA A 118 -10.18 0.34 23.75
N GLY A 119 -10.95 1.42 23.91
CA GLY A 119 -11.89 1.59 25.01
C GLY A 119 -13.27 1.05 24.64
N TRP A 120 -13.99 0.59 25.66
CA TRP A 120 -15.25 -0.12 25.50
C TRP A 120 -16.28 0.32 26.54
N ARG A 121 -17.52 0.50 26.10
CA ARG A 121 -18.68 0.80 26.94
C ARG A 121 -19.67 -0.37 26.91
N GLU A 122 -20.22 -0.75 28.06
CA GLU A 122 -21.28 -1.78 28.11
C GLU A 122 -22.53 -1.29 27.38
N LYS A 123 -23.16 -2.18 26.61
CA LYS A 123 -24.43 -1.92 25.93
C LYS A 123 -25.64 -2.11 26.85
#